data_AF-A0AA41TYD0-F1
#
_entry.id   AF-A0AA41TYD0-F1
#
_cell.length_a   1.000
_cell.length_b   1.000
_cell.length_c   1.000
_cell.angle_alpha   90.00
_cell.angle_beta   90.00
_cell.angle_gamma   90.00
#
_symmetry.space_group_name_H-M   'P 1'
#
loop_
_entity.id
_entity.type
_entity.pdbx_description
1 polymer ?
#
loop_
_entity_poly.entity_id
_entity_poly.type
_entity_poly.pdbx_seq_one_letter_code
_entity_poly.pdbx_strand_id
1 'polypeptide(L)'
;MGQHRFIPRKPRGRGLLVVAGVLSVTAGLGVAAYAEQTSGDAGSTSAARCTLKPNPDQSDLSESRSCFTVDASLDRAPAVGETATIRFTVTAEHAAKNVRVEADLPAGMTWAALPAGLTGTTVADPAPVTGGTLHRAATDHAFKAGQVRTYEGKVTAVAPGSTEIRVRAGSGRESIGEDTVFLTMAQGSGVSAFGVAAAAAAPGATTTATLPSRYAGVIQKKVPADPAPTGPNDDAPWTEAAKTAAGTACVTGQWAYVDDTGATRLVVNATVEAWDADTDSAHDRLAVGTTGSVGDYRICFPNTDAGGQDVYLKFITETSRYRVQKTGTPEPYVFVSRTIGNTLKGSTNDFGPLKPADPALMRAWAAFKAANDLWRWVPGGTCWDEDDAVCRKHILNWTPGGTGGTYYRGDINETFLNGIEPKAPFIVVHEMGHALMDDLYEDAPPPLDCASPHYLHRPTGPNCAWVEGFAHWVAASALDDPWVRWPVGAPSSLETANLDWDDGDTVEGRVAGALVDISDYMNDGSDTYGEGSPAYIWKTTAKHRPKTFREFWDARRTDGYNVASPGALKCLWQNTIMY
;
A
#
# COMPACT_ATOMS: atom_id res chain seq x y z
N MET A 1 18.99 -55.97 11.50
CA MET A 1 17.88 -56.77 12.07
C MET A 1 17.41 -56.08 13.33
N GLY A 2 16.17 -55.60 13.34
CA GLY A 2 15.57 -54.83 14.42
C GLY A 2 14.31 -54.14 13.90
N GLN A 3 13.22 -54.91 13.81
CA GLN A 3 11.92 -54.45 13.30
C GLN A 3 11.21 -53.61 14.35
N HIS A 4 10.84 -52.37 14.03
CA HIS A 4 9.81 -51.63 14.75
C HIS A 4 8.55 -51.50 13.86
N ARG A 5 7.47 -52.11 14.35
CA ARG A 5 6.13 -52.11 13.76
C ARG A 5 5.45 -50.76 13.96
N PHE A 6 4.97 -50.17 12.87
CA PHE A 6 4.00 -49.08 12.89
C PHE A 6 2.61 -49.61 13.25
N ILE A 7 1.90 -48.90 14.14
CA ILE A 7 0.47 -49.10 14.43
C ILE A 7 -0.27 -47.85 13.90
N PRO A 8 -1.30 -47.98 13.05
CA PRO A 8 -2.09 -46.84 12.59
C PRO A 8 -3.23 -46.55 13.58
N ARG A 9 -3.46 -45.28 13.92
CA ARG A 9 -4.69 -44.84 14.62
C ARG A 9 -5.68 -44.25 13.62
N LYS A 10 -6.88 -44.82 13.59
CA LYS A 10 -8.09 -44.30 12.93
C LYS A 10 -8.85 -43.33 13.84
N PRO A 11 -9.69 -42.44 13.27
CA PRO A 11 -10.36 -41.36 13.98
C PRO A 11 -11.63 -41.84 14.69
N ARG A 12 -12.01 -41.18 15.80
CA ARG A 12 -13.32 -41.35 16.42
C ARG A 12 -13.99 -40.00 16.60
N GLY A 13 -15.18 -39.90 16.03
CA GLY A 13 -16.02 -38.72 16.04
C GLY A 13 -16.84 -38.55 17.33
N ARG A 14 -17.29 -37.30 17.47
CA ARG A 14 -18.49 -36.74 18.11
C ARG A 14 -19.19 -37.58 19.19
N GLY A 15 -19.21 -37.01 20.39
CA GLY A 15 -20.22 -37.26 21.42
C GLY A 15 -20.65 -35.92 22.04
N LEU A 16 -21.88 -35.52 21.76
CA LEU A 16 -22.60 -34.40 22.37
C LEU A 16 -22.97 -34.79 23.81
N LEU A 17 -22.73 -33.94 24.80
CA LEU A 17 -23.38 -34.05 26.12
C LEU A 17 -23.81 -32.67 26.61
N VAL A 18 -25.13 -32.50 26.69
CA VAL A 18 -25.82 -31.47 27.46
C VAL A 18 -26.11 -32.07 28.84
N VAL A 19 -26.04 -31.28 29.92
CA VAL A 19 -27.07 -31.17 30.99
C VAL A 19 -26.54 -30.47 32.26
N ALA A 20 -27.31 -29.42 32.61
CA ALA A 20 -27.68 -28.86 33.92
C ALA A 20 -26.63 -28.42 34.94
N GLY A 21 -26.83 -27.19 35.42
CA GLY A 21 -26.04 -26.56 36.48
C GLY A 21 -26.51 -26.89 37.88
N VAL A 22 -25.83 -26.32 38.88
CA VAL A 22 -26.39 -25.98 40.19
C VAL A 22 -25.70 -24.73 40.74
N LEU A 23 -26.56 -23.85 41.25
CA LEU A 23 -26.39 -22.73 42.19
C LEU A 23 -25.06 -22.60 42.96
N SER A 24 -24.63 -21.35 43.14
CA SER A 24 -23.98 -20.90 44.37
C SER A 24 -24.50 -19.50 44.74
N VAL A 25 -24.97 -19.40 45.98
CA VAL A 25 -25.65 -18.24 46.58
C VAL A 25 -24.66 -17.23 47.15
N THR A 26 -25.06 -15.97 47.04
CA THR A 26 -24.47 -14.72 47.52
C THR A 26 -24.47 -14.50 49.04
N ALA A 27 -23.50 -13.73 49.52
CA ALA A 27 -23.62 -12.70 50.58
C ALA A 27 -22.45 -11.71 50.35
N GLY A 28 -22.55 -10.39 50.42
CA GLY A 28 -23.59 -9.43 50.78
C GLY A 28 -22.90 -8.10 51.15
N LEU A 29 -23.65 -7.00 51.06
CA LEU A 29 -23.40 -5.63 51.60
C LEU A 29 -22.80 -4.59 50.65
N GLY A 30 -23.59 -3.52 50.42
CA GLY A 30 -23.10 -2.21 50.00
C GLY A 30 -23.99 -1.42 49.03
N VAL A 31 -25.25 -1.16 49.39
CA VAL A 31 -26.16 -0.29 48.61
C VAL A 31 -25.83 1.17 48.89
N ALA A 32 -25.43 1.92 47.85
CA ALA A 32 -25.54 3.37 47.81
C ALA A 32 -26.42 3.73 46.61
N ALA A 33 -27.60 4.28 46.91
CA ALA A 33 -28.58 4.73 45.94
C ALA A 33 -28.04 5.94 45.18
N TYR A 34 -28.01 5.86 43.85
CA TYR A 34 -28.07 7.03 42.97
C TYR A 34 -29.34 6.93 42.14
N ALA A 35 -30.10 8.02 42.19
CA ALA A 35 -31.37 8.18 41.53
C ALA A 35 -31.23 8.06 40.01
N GLU A 36 -32.11 7.26 39.43
CA GLU A 36 -32.28 7.07 38.00
C GLU A 36 -32.83 8.37 37.40
N GLN A 37 -31.94 9.16 36.80
CA GLN A 37 -32.31 10.34 36.05
C GLN A 37 -32.76 9.87 34.66
N THR A 38 -34.08 9.73 34.50
CA THR A 38 -34.72 9.51 33.20
C THR A 38 -34.55 10.75 32.33
N SER A 39 -33.41 10.86 31.64
CA SER A 39 -33.29 11.76 30.50
C SER A 39 -34.15 11.20 29.38
N GLY A 40 -35.27 11.86 29.12
CA GLY A 40 -36.12 11.60 27.97
C GLY A 40 -35.28 11.73 26.70
N ASP A 41 -35.05 10.58 26.06
CA ASP A 41 -34.46 10.48 24.74
C ASP A 41 -35.45 11.08 23.74
N ALA A 42 -35.27 12.37 23.47
CA ALA A 42 -35.90 13.03 22.35
C ALA A 42 -35.41 12.32 21.09
N GLY A 43 -36.36 11.76 20.31
CA GLY A 43 -36.10 10.87 19.20
C GLY A 43 -34.86 11.23 18.38
N SER A 44 -33.85 10.36 18.46
CA SER A 44 -32.78 10.26 17.47
C SER A 44 -33.43 9.94 16.13
N THR A 45 -33.80 10.98 15.37
CA THR A 45 -34.01 10.87 13.92
C THR A 45 -32.80 10.16 13.37
N SER A 46 -32.99 8.98 12.76
CA SER A 46 -31.92 8.28 12.05
C SER A 46 -31.14 9.29 11.22
N ALA A 47 -29.85 9.46 11.48
CA ALA A 47 -29.00 10.33 10.68
C ALA A 47 -29.26 9.99 9.20
N ALA A 48 -29.69 11.00 8.43
CA ALA A 48 -30.00 10.80 7.02
C ALA A 48 -28.77 10.19 6.34
N ARG A 49 -28.95 9.04 5.69
CA ARG A 49 -27.87 8.38 4.97
C ARG A 49 -27.49 9.26 3.80
N CYS A 50 -26.24 9.68 3.76
CA CYS A 50 -25.74 10.51 2.68
C CYS A 50 -25.47 9.68 1.43
N THR A 51 -25.83 10.23 0.28
CA THR A 51 -25.84 9.54 -1.01
C THR A 51 -25.00 10.22 -2.07
N LEU A 52 -24.54 11.45 -1.82
CA LEU A 52 -23.67 12.15 -2.76
C LEU A 52 -22.33 11.44 -2.93
N LYS A 53 -21.74 11.63 -4.10
CA LYS A 53 -20.34 11.29 -4.36
C LYS A 53 -19.45 12.34 -3.69
N PRO A 54 -18.31 11.96 -3.09
CA PRO A 54 -17.35 12.91 -2.53
C PRO A 54 -16.83 13.94 -3.54
N ASN A 55 -16.73 13.57 -4.82
CA ASN A 55 -16.49 14.47 -5.96
C ASN A 55 -17.29 14.03 -7.20
N PRO A 56 -17.55 14.93 -8.17
CA PRO A 56 -18.40 14.59 -9.32
C PRO A 56 -17.72 13.61 -10.29
N ASP A 57 -16.40 13.52 -10.24
CA ASP A 57 -15.55 12.65 -11.06
C ASP A 57 -15.49 11.20 -10.55
N GLN A 58 -16.33 10.84 -9.58
CA GLN A 58 -16.50 9.45 -9.16
C GLN A 58 -17.67 8.77 -9.87
N SER A 59 -17.58 7.45 -10.03
CA SER A 59 -18.73 6.66 -10.49
C SER A 59 -19.78 6.53 -9.39
N ASP A 60 -21.04 6.30 -9.80
CA ASP A 60 -22.11 5.87 -8.89
C ASP A 60 -21.86 4.50 -8.27
N LEU A 61 -20.84 3.78 -8.76
CA LEU A 61 -20.36 2.54 -8.19
C LEU A 61 -19.18 2.73 -7.21
N SER A 62 -18.79 3.99 -6.93
CA SER A 62 -17.72 4.31 -5.99
C SER A 62 -17.98 3.69 -4.61
N GLU A 63 -16.91 3.24 -3.97
CA GLU A 63 -16.91 2.61 -2.67
C GLU A 63 -17.29 3.56 -1.51
N SER A 64 -17.38 4.88 -1.78
CA SER A 64 -17.64 5.89 -0.75
C SER A 64 -18.81 6.83 -1.10
N ARG A 65 -19.59 7.16 -0.07
CA ARG A 65 -20.66 8.18 -0.13
C ARG A 65 -20.37 9.27 0.89
N SER A 66 -20.81 10.48 0.59
CA SER A 66 -20.61 11.68 1.41
C SER A 66 -21.87 12.54 1.43
N CYS A 67 -22.00 13.39 2.44
CA CYS A 67 -23.04 14.43 2.49
C CYS A 67 -22.64 15.68 1.70
N PHE A 68 -21.41 15.71 1.19
CA PHE A 68 -20.87 16.80 0.40
C PHE A 68 -20.19 16.27 -0.86
N THR A 69 -20.35 16.99 -1.96
CA THR A 69 -19.56 16.85 -3.18
C THR A 69 -18.66 18.07 -3.31
N VAL A 70 -17.37 17.85 -3.53
CA VAL A 70 -16.41 18.89 -3.92
C VAL A 70 -16.02 18.66 -5.37
N ASP A 71 -15.98 19.72 -6.17
CA ASP A 71 -15.51 19.72 -7.55
C ASP A 71 -14.42 20.80 -7.64
N ALA A 72 -13.18 20.45 -7.96
CA ALA A 72 -12.05 21.36 -7.99
C ALA A 72 -11.32 21.30 -9.34
N SER A 73 -11.01 22.46 -9.88
CA SER A 73 -10.30 22.58 -11.16
C SER A 73 -9.38 23.79 -11.20
N LEU A 74 -8.38 23.72 -12.07
CA LEU A 74 -7.61 24.87 -12.53
C LEU A 74 -7.96 25.18 -13.98
N ASP A 75 -7.93 26.45 -14.36
CA ASP A 75 -8.07 26.87 -15.75
C ASP A 75 -6.90 26.41 -16.64
N ARG A 76 -5.71 26.22 -16.05
CA ARG A 76 -4.50 25.67 -16.69
C ARG A 76 -3.51 25.17 -15.64
N ALA A 77 -2.54 24.35 -16.06
CA ALA A 77 -1.36 24.05 -15.26
C ALA A 77 -0.33 25.20 -15.41
N PRO A 78 -0.01 25.98 -14.35
CA PRO A 78 0.97 27.07 -14.44
C PRO A 78 2.41 26.55 -14.47
N ALA A 79 3.31 27.21 -15.20
CA ALA A 79 4.76 27.05 -15.03
C ALA A 79 5.28 27.89 -13.86
N VAL A 80 6.50 27.62 -13.38
CA VAL A 80 7.08 28.38 -12.25
C VAL A 80 7.10 29.88 -12.54
N GLY A 81 6.48 30.65 -11.65
CA GLY A 81 6.28 32.10 -11.79
C GLY A 81 4.94 32.50 -12.41
N GLU A 82 4.22 31.59 -13.03
CA GLU A 82 2.89 31.84 -13.59
C GLU A 82 1.78 31.67 -12.56
N THR A 83 0.65 32.33 -12.83
CA THR A 83 -0.58 32.21 -12.04
C THR A 83 -1.65 31.45 -12.82
N ALA A 84 -2.43 30.64 -12.11
CA ALA A 84 -3.64 29.97 -12.60
C ALA A 84 -4.83 30.29 -11.69
N THR A 85 -6.04 30.19 -12.24
CA THR A 85 -7.28 30.38 -11.50
C THR A 85 -7.74 29.03 -10.99
N ILE A 86 -7.86 28.89 -9.67
CA ILE A 86 -8.49 27.72 -9.06
C ILE A 86 -9.96 28.01 -8.80
N ARG A 87 -10.82 27.09 -9.23
CA ARG A 87 -12.25 27.11 -8.93
C ARG A 87 -12.60 25.83 -8.20
N PHE A 88 -13.37 25.95 -7.14
CA PHE A 88 -13.99 24.78 -6.54
C PHE A 88 -15.43 25.04 -6.10
N THR A 89 -16.27 24.02 -6.28
CA THR A 89 -17.69 24.04 -5.96
C THR A 89 -17.97 23.01 -4.87
N VAL A 90 -18.74 23.40 -3.86
CA VAL A 90 -19.20 22.55 -2.78
C VAL A 90 -20.72 22.43 -2.85
N THR A 91 -21.21 21.20 -2.93
CA THR A 91 -22.64 20.86 -2.90
C THR A 91 -22.93 20.10 -1.62
N ALA A 92 -23.94 20.50 -0.87
CA ALA A 92 -24.38 19.80 0.35
C ALA A 92 -25.72 19.10 0.13
N GLU A 93 -25.82 17.83 0.51
CA GLU A 93 -27.08 17.07 0.43
C GLU A 93 -28.06 17.53 1.51
N HIS A 94 -27.54 17.71 2.72
CA HIS A 94 -28.30 18.03 3.91
C HIS A 94 -27.85 19.35 4.50
N ALA A 95 -28.73 19.95 5.32
CA ALA A 95 -28.36 21.13 6.07
C ALA A 95 -27.31 20.75 7.12
N ALA A 96 -26.18 21.47 7.13
CA ALA A 96 -25.08 21.24 8.05
C ALA A 96 -24.60 22.58 8.60
N LYS A 97 -24.41 22.61 9.92
CA LYS A 97 -23.79 23.74 10.62
C LYS A 97 -22.30 23.44 10.77
N ASN A 98 -21.46 24.46 10.66
CA ASN A 98 -20.00 24.37 10.84
C ASN A 98 -19.33 23.42 9.82
N VAL A 99 -19.65 23.59 8.54
CA VAL A 99 -18.93 22.90 7.46
C VAL A 99 -17.62 23.63 7.23
N ARG A 100 -16.51 22.94 7.50
CA ARG A 100 -15.18 23.45 7.18
C ARG A 100 -14.95 23.26 5.69
N VAL A 101 -14.74 24.35 4.96
CA VAL A 101 -14.31 24.34 3.55
C VAL A 101 -12.86 24.80 3.50
N GLU A 102 -11.99 24.01 2.90
CA GLU A 102 -10.57 24.32 2.83
C GLU A 102 -9.93 23.87 1.51
N ALA A 103 -8.96 24.66 1.04
CA ALA A 103 -8.11 24.36 -0.09
C ALA A 103 -6.64 24.45 0.36
N ASP A 104 -5.92 23.34 0.25
CA ASP A 104 -4.53 23.18 0.66
C ASP A 104 -3.63 23.25 -0.56
N LEU A 105 -2.69 24.20 -0.56
CA LEU A 105 -1.60 24.26 -1.52
C LEU A 105 -0.31 23.69 -0.91
N PRO A 106 0.42 22.83 -1.64
CA PRO A 106 1.73 22.33 -1.24
C PRO A 106 2.80 23.42 -1.36
N ALA A 107 3.99 23.23 -0.77
CA ALA A 107 5.08 24.22 -0.80
C ALA A 107 5.54 24.65 -2.19
N GLY A 108 5.27 23.85 -3.24
CA GLY A 108 5.53 24.23 -4.63
C GLY A 108 4.57 25.31 -5.16
N MET A 109 3.55 25.72 -4.40
CA MET A 109 2.53 26.69 -4.81
C MET A 109 2.20 27.69 -3.70
N THR A 110 1.71 28.87 -4.07
CA THR A 110 1.23 29.88 -3.13
C THR A 110 -0.04 30.57 -3.61
N TRP A 111 -0.79 31.19 -2.69
CA TRP A 111 -1.97 31.97 -3.03
C TRP A 111 -1.57 33.35 -3.54
N ALA A 112 -1.84 33.63 -4.82
CA ALA A 112 -1.75 34.97 -5.39
C ALA A 112 -3.00 35.82 -5.04
N ALA A 113 -4.15 35.17 -4.92
CA ALA A 113 -5.37 35.75 -4.37
C ALA A 113 -6.20 34.66 -3.68
N LEU A 114 -6.57 34.87 -2.42
CA LEU A 114 -7.43 33.94 -1.70
C LEU A 114 -8.85 33.97 -2.27
N PRO A 115 -9.57 32.84 -2.24
CA PRO A 115 -10.99 32.85 -2.55
C PRO A 115 -11.77 33.76 -1.62
N ALA A 116 -12.77 34.47 -2.17
CA ALA A 116 -13.56 35.42 -1.40
C ALA A 116 -14.20 34.75 -0.18
N GLY A 117 -13.98 35.33 1.01
CA GLY A 117 -14.52 34.81 2.27
C GLY A 117 -13.70 33.70 2.93
N LEU A 118 -12.56 33.31 2.35
CA LEU A 118 -11.60 32.40 2.96
C LEU A 118 -10.45 33.19 3.59
N THR A 119 -9.89 32.61 4.64
CA THR A 119 -8.70 33.10 5.34
C THR A 119 -7.50 32.22 5.01
N GLY A 120 -6.36 32.84 4.75
CA GLY A 120 -5.12 32.16 4.41
C GLY A 120 -4.25 31.91 5.64
N THR A 121 -3.74 30.70 5.79
CA THR A 121 -2.84 30.30 6.89
C THR A 121 -1.78 29.35 6.37
N THR A 122 -0.55 29.48 6.87
CA THR A 122 0.47 28.44 6.70
C THR A 122 0.32 27.42 7.83
N VAL A 123 0.18 26.16 7.48
CA VAL A 123 0.00 25.05 8.41
C VAL A 123 1.22 24.15 8.32
N ALA A 124 1.78 23.76 9.46
CA ALA A 124 2.83 22.74 9.47
C ALA A 124 2.23 21.42 9.00
N ASP A 125 2.92 20.76 8.08
CA ASP A 125 2.50 19.49 7.53
C ASP A 125 3.67 18.50 7.65
N PRO A 126 3.50 17.36 8.31
CA PRO A 126 4.56 16.35 8.40
C PRO A 126 4.99 15.78 7.04
N ALA A 127 4.25 16.09 5.97
CA ALA A 127 4.54 15.62 4.64
C ALA A 127 5.82 16.18 4.00
N PRO A 128 6.80 15.35 3.62
CA PRO A 128 8.00 15.80 2.90
C PRO A 128 7.66 16.45 1.55
N VAL A 129 6.61 15.99 0.86
CA VAL A 129 6.19 16.56 -0.43
C VAL A 129 5.70 18.01 -0.31
N THR A 130 5.26 18.40 0.87
CA THR A 130 4.83 19.78 1.16
C THR A 130 5.97 20.59 1.76
N GLY A 131 7.21 20.09 1.76
CA GLY A 131 8.36 20.80 2.32
C GLY A 131 8.20 21.12 3.82
N GLY A 132 7.33 20.38 4.53
CA GLY A 132 6.99 20.64 5.92
C GLY A 132 5.84 21.64 6.14
N THR A 133 5.27 22.23 5.08
CA THR A 133 4.24 23.28 5.20
C THR A 133 3.21 23.28 4.07
N LEU A 134 1.95 23.51 4.42
CA LEU A 134 0.85 23.78 3.47
C LEU A 134 0.39 25.23 3.56
N HIS A 135 0.03 25.84 2.44
CA HIS A 135 -0.71 27.11 2.41
C HIS A 135 -2.21 26.82 2.29
N ARG A 136 -2.91 26.88 3.41
CA ARG A 136 -4.35 26.62 3.51
C ARG A 136 -5.17 27.88 3.32
N ALA A 137 -6.13 27.87 2.42
CA ALA A 137 -7.24 28.82 2.41
C ALA A 137 -8.47 28.13 3.00
N ALA A 138 -9.10 28.69 4.04
CA ALA A 138 -10.23 28.03 4.69
C ALA A 138 -11.27 28.98 5.28
N THR A 139 -12.49 28.45 5.43
CA THR A 139 -13.63 29.13 6.07
C THR A 139 -14.55 28.10 6.71
N ASP A 140 -15.34 28.53 7.69
CA ASP A 140 -16.41 27.74 8.30
C ASP A 140 -17.74 28.31 7.84
N HIS A 141 -18.59 27.46 7.25
CA HIS A 141 -19.80 27.91 6.62
C HIS A 141 -20.99 27.01 6.96
N ALA A 142 -22.19 27.59 7.05
CA ALA A 142 -23.42 26.84 7.19
C ALA A 142 -24.04 26.57 5.81
N PHE A 143 -24.32 25.30 5.52
CA PHE A 143 -24.98 24.89 4.28
C PHE A 143 -26.45 24.56 4.55
N LYS A 144 -27.32 24.96 3.62
CA LYS A 144 -28.69 24.43 3.51
C LYS A 144 -28.67 23.14 2.69
N ALA A 145 -29.68 22.29 2.87
CA ALA A 145 -29.87 21.11 2.03
C ALA A 145 -29.97 21.52 0.55
N GLY A 146 -29.25 20.81 -0.32
CA GLY A 146 -29.13 21.07 -1.75
C GLY A 146 -28.33 22.34 -2.11
N GLN A 147 -27.71 23.03 -1.14
CA GLN A 147 -26.99 24.26 -1.43
C GLN A 147 -25.68 23.99 -2.17
N VAL A 148 -25.47 24.73 -3.25
CA VAL A 148 -24.23 24.80 -4.02
C VAL A 148 -23.53 26.13 -3.74
N ARG A 149 -22.20 26.10 -3.53
CA ARG A 149 -21.36 27.28 -3.39
C ARG A 149 -20.09 27.13 -4.20
N THR A 150 -19.73 28.19 -4.92
CA THR A 150 -18.49 28.24 -5.71
C THR A 150 -17.52 29.23 -5.11
N TYR A 151 -16.25 28.83 -5.10
CA TYR A 151 -15.12 29.60 -4.61
C TYR A 151 -14.12 29.73 -5.76
N GLU A 152 -13.53 30.92 -5.91
CA GLU A 152 -12.55 31.19 -6.95
C GLU A 152 -11.37 31.96 -6.36
N GLY A 153 -10.16 31.47 -6.57
CA GLY A 153 -8.91 32.09 -6.13
C GLY A 153 -7.85 32.03 -7.23
N LYS A 154 -6.67 32.59 -6.94
CA LYS A 154 -5.51 32.53 -7.83
C LYS A 154 -4.33 31.90 -7.14
N VAL A 155 -3.67 30.98 -7.82
CA VAL A 155 -2.50 30.24 -7.32
C VAL A 155 -1.30 30.51 -8.21
N THR A 156 -0.12 30.66 -7.62
CA THR A 156 1.15 30.81 -8.33
C THR A 156 2.06 29.61 -8.07
N ALA A 157 2.63 29.05 -9.12
CA ALA A 157 3.68 28.03 -9.02
C ALA A 157 5.01 28.68 -8.60
N VAL A 158 5.66 28.16 -7.56
CA VAL A 158 6.92 28.70 -7.02
C VAL A 158 8.10 27.75 -7.13
N ALA A 159 7.85 26.45 -7.35
CA ALA A 159 8.89 25.46 -7.59
C ALA A 159 8.46 24.48 -8.71
N PRO A 160 9.39 23.93 -9.49
CA PRO A 160 9.06 22.92 -10.49
C PRO A 160 8.77 21.58 -9.80
N GLY A 161 8.08 20.70 -10.51
CA GLY A 161 7.80 19.33 -10.06
C GLY A 161 6.32 19.01 -9.99
N SER A 162 6.04 17.75 -9.68
CA SER A 162 4.68 17.23 -9.52
C SER A 162 4.10 17.66 -8.18
N THR A 163 2.83 18.04 -8.18
CA THR A 163 2.17 18.57 -6.99
C THR A 163 0.66 18.28 -6.97
N GLU A 164 0.07 18.40 -5.79
CA GLU A 164 -1.31 18.07 -5.50
C GLU A 164 -1.98 19.25 -4.78
N ILE A 165 -3.03 19.82 -5.38
CA ILE A 165 -3.92 20.75 -4.67
C ILE A 165 -5.10 19.95 -4.12
N ARG A 166 -5.35 20.02 -2.82
CA ARG A 166 -6.46 19.30 -2.17
C ARG A 166 -7.55 20.26 -1.73
N VAL A 167 -8.79 19.99 -2.09
CA VAL A 167 -9.95 20.76 -1.67
C VAL A 167 -10.91 19.86 -0.91
N ARG A 168 -11.34 20.28 0.27
CA ARG A 168 -12.22 19.50 1.17
C ARG A 168 -13.37 20.33 1.69
N ALA A 169 -14.51 19.68 1.89
CA ALA A 169 -15.64 20.22 2.61
C ALA A 169 -16.24 19.16 3.53
N GLY A 170 -16.38 19.44 4.83
CA GLY A 170 -17.01 18.49 5.74
C GLY A 170 -17.35 19.03 7.12
N SER A 171 -18.22 18.31 7.83
CA SER A 171 -18.71 18.65 9.18
C SER A 171 -18.42 17.55 10.21
N GLY A 172 -17.26 16.90 10.11
CA GLY A 172 -16.87 15.72 10.90
C GLY A 172 -16.13 14.69 10.04
N ARG A 173 -15.79 13.53 10.60
CA ARG A 173 -15.04 12.48 9.88
C ARG A 173 -15.88 11.69 8.87
N GLU A 174 -17.19 11.61 9.06
CA GLU A 174 -18.10 10.74 8.28
C GLU A 174 -18.83 11.48 7.15
N SER A 175 -18.49 12.75 6.88
CA SER A 175 -19.18 13.58 5.89
C SER A 175 -18.20 14.54 5.24
N ILE A 176 -17.26 14.01 4.47
CA ILE A 176 -16.22 14.79 3.79
C ILE A 176 -16.38 14.59 2.28
N GLY A 177 -16.66 15.67 1.56
CA GLY A 177 -16.39 15.74 0.12
C GLY A 177 -14.95 16.18 -0.09
N GLU A 178 -14.26 15.56 -1.04
CA GLU A 178 -12.88 15.88 -1.36
C GLU A 178 -12.65 15.75 -2.86
N ASP A 179 -12.00 16.76 -3.43
CA ASP A 179 -11.46 16.69 -4.78
C ASP A 179 -10.02 17.18 -4.82
N THR A 180 -9.30 16.78 -5.86
CA THR A 180 -7.87 16.97 -5.97
C THR A 180 -7.47 17.34 -7.39
N VAL A 181 -6.65 18.39 -7.52
CA VAL A 181 -6.04 18.77 -8.79
C VAL A 181 -4.57 18.39 -8.78
N PHE A 182 -4.22 17.46 -9.67
CA PHE A 182 -2.84 17.02 -9.90
C PHE A 182 -2.24 17.78 -11.08
N LEU A 183 -1.00 18.24 -10.92
CA LEU A 183 -0.28 18.91 -11.99
C LEU A 183 1.23 18.77 -11.83
N THR A 184 1.92 18.93 -12.94
CA THR A 184 3.37 19.03 -13.02
C THR A 184 3.74 20.42 -13.48
N MET A 185 4.45 21.14 -12.63
CA MET A 185 4.92 22.49 -12.90
C MET A 185 6.31 22.44 -13.55
N ALA A 186 6.44 23.03 -14.73
CA ALA A 186 7.73 23.11 -15.41
C ALA A 186 8.55 24.32 -14.92
N GLN A 187 9.88 24.21 -15.03
CA GLN A 187 10.79 25.32 -14.74
C GLN A 187 10.71 26.39 -15.83
N GLY A 188 10.52 27.66 -15.44
CA GLY A 188 10.56 28.79 -16.37
C GLY A 188 9.51 28.66 -17.49
N SER A 189 9.94 28.74 -18.75
CA SER A 189 9.06 28.63 -19.93
C SER A 189 8.82 27.20 -20.41
N GLY A 190 9.07 26.18 -19.58
CA GLY A 190 8.78 24.79 -19.91
C GLY A 190 7.28 24.50 -19.98
N VAL A 191 6.90 23.32 -20.45
CA VAL A 191 5.49 22.92 -20.58
C VAL A 191 5.01 22.27 -19.28
N SER A 192 4.18 22.99 -18.53
CA SER A 192 3.40 22.42 -17.43
C SER A 192 2.23 21.60 -17.98
N ALA A 193 1.81 20.59 -17.24
CA ALA A 193 0.69 19.72 -17.61
C ALA A 193 -0.13 19.34 -16.38
N PHE A 194 -1.40 19.02 -16.58
CA PHE A 194 -2.18 18.28 -15.58
C PHE A 194 -1.64 16.85 -15.46
N GLY A 195 -1.74 16.26 -14.28
CA GLY A 195 -1.15 14.96 -14.00
C GLY A 195 0.22 15.02 -13.35
N VAL A 196 0.71 13.84 -12.95
CA VAL A 196 2.02 13.65 -12.35
C VAL A 196 2.95 13.15 -13.45
N ALA A 197 3.80 14.01 -14.00
CA ALA A 197 4.83 13.57 -14.90
C ALA A 197 5.74 12.59 -14.18
N ALA A 198 6.22 11.58 -14.91
CA ALA A 198 7.35 10.79 -14.47
C ALA A 198 8.43 11.77 -14.01
N ALA A 199 8.87 11.65 -12.75
CA ALA A 199 9.87 12.57 -12.21
C ALA A 199 11.05 12.61 -13.18
N ALA A 200 11.22 13.73 -13.90
CA ALA A 200 12.48 14.01 -14.56
C ALA A 200 13.47 14.09 -13.40
N ALA A 201 14.41 13.15 -13.33
CA ALA A 201 15.44 13.12 -12.31
C ALA A 201 15.96 14.56 -12.15
N ALA A 202 15.76 15.16 -10.97
CA ALA A 202 16.17 16.54 -10.81
C ALA A 202 17.68 16.60 -11.08
N PRO A 203 18.21 17.64 -11.75
CA PRO A 203 19.66 17.79 -11.87
C PRO A 203 20.24 17.94 -10.46
N GLY A 204 20.77 16.85 -9.92
CA GLY A 204 21.29 16.77 -8.55
C GLY A 204 20.39 16.09 -7.50
N ALA A 205 19.17 15.65 -7.83
CA ALA A 205 18.41 14.72 -7.00
C ALA A 205 18.20 13.40 -7.75
N THR A 206 19.00 12.42 -7.39
CA THR A 206 18.90 11.03 -7.84
C THR A 206 17.64 10.41 -7.24
N THR A 207 16.47 10.75 -7.76
CA THR A 207 15.20 10.04 -7.49
C THR A 207 14.60 9.54 -8.80
N THR A 208 15.45 9.06 -9.70
CA THR A 208 15.06 7.85 -10.41
C THR A 208 14.95 6.77 -9.33
N ALA A 209 13.82 6.06 -9.26
CA ALA A 209 13.87 4.67 -8.82
C ALA A 209 14.68 3.87 -9.87
N THR A 210 15.94 4.27 -10.07
CA THR A 210 16.99 3.35 -10.40
C THR A 210 16.93 2.35 -9.26
N LEU A 211 16.70 1.08 -9.57
CA LEU A 211 17.37 0.04 -8.79
C LEU A 211 18.77 0.58 -8.55
N PRO A 212 19.16 0.84 -7.29
CA PRO A 212 20.46 1.42 -7.00
C PRO A 212 21.52 0.70 -7.83
N SER A 213 22.54 1.41 -8.35
CA SER A 213 23.57 0.77 -9.18
C SER A 213 24.27 -0.40 -8.47
N ARG A 214 24.09 -0.51 -7.14
CA ARG A 214 24.41 -1.65 -6.27
C ARG A 214 23.67 -2.97 -6.59
N TYR A 215 22.69 -3.00 -7.51
CA TYR A 215 21.95 -4.21 -7.93
C TYR A 215 22.01 -4.54 -9.43
N ALA A 216 22.72 -3.74 -10.24
CA ALA A 216 22.66 -3.80 -11.71
C ALA A 216 23.29 -5.07 -12.35
N GLY A 217 23.77 -6.02 -11.55
CA GLY A 217 24.46 -7.22 -12.03
C GLY A 217 23.72 -8.54 -11.93
N VAL A 218 22.65 -8.66 -11.12
CA VAL A 218 22.11 -9.99 -10.75
C VAL A 218 20.58 -10.11 -10.82
N ILE A 219 19.81 -9.03 -10.72
CA ILE A 219 18.35 -9.10 -10.83
C ILE A 219 17.96 -9.02 -12.32
N GLN A 220 17.69 -10.17 -12.93
CA GLN A 220 16.88 -10.22 -14.16
C GLN A 220 15.59 -9.45 -13.86
N LYS A 221 15.29 -8.37 -14.61
CA LYS A 221 14.02 -7.66 -14.48
C LYS A 221 12.91 -8.70 -14.57
N LYS A 222 12.27 -9.03 -13.45
CA LYS A 222 11.00 -9.76 -13.46
C LYS A 222 10.07 -8.98 -14.37
N VAL A 223 9.53 -9.66 -15.38
CA VAL A 223 8.45 -9.14 -16.22
C VAL A 223 7.35 -8.64 -15.27
N PRO A 224 6.65 -7.53 -15.58
CA PRO A 224 5.46 -7.13 -14.82
C PRO A 224 4.64 -8.37 -14.48
N ALA A 225 4.10 -8.43 -13.26
CA ALA A 225 3.26 -9.54 -12.83
C ALA A 225 2.32 -9.92 -13.98
N ASP A 226 2.28 -11.21 -14.32
CA ASP A 226 1.54 -11.77 -15.45
C ASP A 226 0.19 -11.07 -15.63
N PRO A 227 -0.33 -10.95 -16.88
CA PRO A 227 -1.64 -10.35 -17.12
C PRO A 227 -2.63 -10.84 -16.07
N ALA A 228 -3.37 -9.89 -15.49
CA ALA A 228 -4.25 -10.13 -14.37
C ALA A 228 -5.08 -11.41 -14.59
N PRO A 229 -5.38 -12.17 -13.52
CA PRO A 229 -6.19 -13.37 -13.64
C PRO A 229 -7.41 -13.06 -14.50
N THR A 230 -7.65 -13.90 -15.51
CA THR A 230 -8.92 -13.89 -16.24
C THR A 230 -9.99 -14.20 -15.19
N GLY A 231 -10.55 -13.14 -14.58
CA GLY A 231 -11.69 -13.26 -13.69
C GLY A 231 -12.77 -14.11 -14.37
N PRO A 232 -13.61 -14.82 -13.61
CA PRO A 232 -14.68 -15.63 -14.16
C PRO A 232 -15.53 -14.74 -15.06
N ASN A 233 -15.34 -14.88 -16.37
CA ASN A 233 -16.15 -14.24 -17.37
C ASN A 233 -17.37 -15.14 -17.56
N ASP A 234 -18.56 -14.57 -17.36
CA ASP A 234 -19.75 -15.06 -18.04
C ASP A 234 -19.70 -14.76 -19.56
N ASP A 235 -18.71 -14.00 -20.06
CA ASP A 235 -18.55 -13.73 -21.50
C ASP A 235 -17.13 -14.00 -22.03
N ALA A 236 -17.03 -14.96 -22.96
CA ALA A 236 -15.77 -15.39 -23.57
C ALA A 236 -14.95 -14.22 -24.15
N PRO A 237 -13.60 -14.28 -24.11
CA PRO A 237 -12.76 -13.23 -24.69
C PRO A 237 -13.06 -13.01 -26.18
N TRP A 238 -13.09 -11.74 -26.60
CA TRP A 238 -13.35 -11.35 -27.99
C TRP A 238 -12.39 -12.02 -28.99
N THR A 239 -12.95 -12.58 -30.07
CA THR A 239 -12.15 -13.12 -31.18
C THR A 239 -11.41 -12.00 -31.92
N GLU A 240 -10.21 -12.27 -32.45
CA GLU A 240 -9.41 -11.31 -33.24
C GLU A 240 -10.18 -10.68 -34.42
N ALA A 241 -11.12 -11.42 -35.01
CA ALA A 241 -12.00 -10.93 -36.06
C ALA A 241 -12.96 -9.82 -35.55
N ALA A 242 -13.49 -9.97 -34.33
CA ALA A 242 -14.36 -8.96 -33.72
C ALA A 242 -13.58 -7.67 -33.36
N LYS A 243 -12.32 -7.80 -32.94
CA LYS A 243 -11.44 -6.65 -32.65
C LYS A 243 -11.21 -5.76 -33.88
N THR A 244 -11.08 -6.37 -35.05
CA THR A 244 -10.75 -5.68 -36.30
C THR A 244 -11.96 -4.96 -36.93
N ALA A 245 -13.17 -5.49 -36.73
CA ALA A 245 -14.40 -4.92 -37.29
C ALA A 245 -14.98 -3.76 -36.45
N ALA A 246 -14.76 -3.76 -35.14
CA ALA A 246 -15.34 -2.79 -34.22
C ALA A 246 -14.65 -1.42 -34.24
N GLY A 247 -13.38 -1.35 -34.65
CA GLY A 247 -12.55 -0.17 -34.41
C GLY A 247 -12.11 -0.12 -32.94
N THR A 248 -10.84 0.19 -32.69
CA THR A 248 -10.26 0.16 -31.34
C THR A 248 -10.43 1.51 -30.66
N ALA A 249 -10.96 1.54 -29.44
CA ALA A 249 -10.85 2.67 -28.54
C ALA A 249 -9.78 2.38 -27.47
N CYS A 250 -9.19 3.42 -26.91
CA CYS A 250 -8.26 3.30 -25.81
C CYS A 250 -8.61 4.25 -24.68
N VAL A 251 -8.24 3.88 -23.47
CA VAL A 251 -8.28 4.73 -22.29
C VAL A 251 -6.89 4.81 -21.66
N THR A 252 -6.53 6.00 -21.20
CA THR A 252 -5.24 6.26 -20.56
C THR A 252 -5.44 6.97 -19.22
N GLY A 253 -4.40 6.99 -18.40
CA GLY A 253 -4.36 7.76 -17.17
C GLY A 253 -3.24 7.29 -16.27
N GLN A 254 -3.33 7.65 -14.98
CA GLN A 254 -2.38 7.23 -13.95
C GLN A 254 -3.12 6.78 -12.69
N TRP A 255 -2.54 5.84 -11.95
CA TRP A 255 -3.06 5.39 -10.64
C TRP A 255 -2.06 5.66 -9.52
N ALA A 256 -2.54 6.27 -8.45
CA ALA A 256 -1.74 6.66 -7.30
C ALA A 256 -2.49 6.46 -5.98
N TYR A 257 -1.75 6.59 -4.88
CA TYR A 257 -2.32 6.77 -3.54
C TYR A 257 -1.57 7.91 -2.82
N VAL A 258 -2.14 8.41 -1.74
CA VAL A 258 -1.47 9.36 -0.85
C VAL A 258 -0.99 8.58 0.38
N ASP A 259 0.32 8.61 0.64
CA ASP A 259 0.86 7.95 1.83
C ASP A 259 0.58 8.73 3.12
N ASP A 260 0.91 8.16 4.27
CA ASP A 260 0.70 8.81 5.57
C ASP A 260 1.61 10.02 5.81
N THR A 261 2.58 10.25 4.92
CA THR A 261 3.36 11.48 4.83
C THR A 261 2.77 12.45 3.81
N GLY A 262 1.50 12.32 3.43
CA GLY A 262 0.84 13.21 2.47
C GLY A 262 1.42 13.18 1.05
N ALA A 263 2.40 12.32 0.77
CA ALA A 263 3.05 12.25 -0.52
C ALA A 263 2.26 11.35 -1.47
N THR A 264 2.01 11.85 -2.68
CA THR A 264 1.43 11.07 -3.76
C THR A 264 2.46 10.02 -4.21
N ARG A 265 2.05 8.75 -4.20
CA ARG A 265 2.84 7.59 -4.60
C ARG A 265 2.15 6.90 -5.78
N LEU A 266 2.89 6.74 -6.86
CA LEU A 266 2.43 6.03 -8.05
C LEU A 266 2.37 4.53 -7.74
N VAL A 267 1.30 3.87 -8.18
CA VAL A 267 1.12 2.44 -7.97
C VAL A 267 1.52 1.71 -9.25
N VAL A 268 2.50 0.82 -9.13
CA VAL A 268 2.98 0.02 -10.26
C VAL A 268 2.45 -1.41 -10.18
N ASN A 269 2.23 -2.04 -11.33
CA ASN A 269 1.75 -3.41 -11.47
C ASN A 269 0.35 -3.64 -10.85
N ALA A 270 -0.46 -2.59 -10.68
CA ALA A 270 -1.86 -2.74 -10.30
C ALA A 270 -2.66 -3.29 -11.47
N THR A 271 -3.59 -4.19 -11.22
CA THR A 271 -4.56 -4.63 -12.24
C THR A 271 -5.53 -3.49 -12.53
N VAL A 272 -5.73 -3.23 -13.83
CA VAL A 272 -6.70 -2.24 -14.35
C VAL A 272 -7.63 -2.95 -15.31
N GLU A 273 -8.93 -2.89 -15.05
CA GLU A 273 -9.95 -3.41 -15.96
C GLU A 273 -10.76 -2.26 -16.55
N ALA A 274 -10.95 -2.24 -17.86
CA ALA A 274 -11.90 -1.37 -18.54
C ALA A 274 -13.25 -2.09 -18.68
N TRP A 275 -14.32 -1.38 -18.34
CA TRP A 275 -15.68 -1.91 -18.33
C TRP A 275 -16.64 -0.96 -19.05
N ASP A 276 -17.68 -1.52 -19.64
CA ASP A 276 -18.80 -0.79 -20.22
C ASP A 276 -19.91 -0.56 -19.19
N ALA A 277 -20.50 0.63 -19.23
CA ALA A 277 -21.54 1.08 -18.32
C ALA A 277 -22.92 0.97 -18.97
N ASP A 278 -23.55 -0.19 -18.79
CA ASP A 278 -24.89 -0.40 -19.32
C ASP A 278 -25.99 0.03 -18.34
N THR A 279 -27.02 0.69 -18.85
CA THR A 279 -28.20 1.08 -18.07
C THR A 279 -29.22 -0.05 -17.94
N ASP A 280 -29.32 -0.91 -18.96
CA ASP A 280 -30.39 -1.91 -19.11
C ASP A 280 -29.87 -3.36 -19.15
N SER A 281 -28.55 -3.56 -19.08
CA SER A 281 -27.90 -4.87 -19.02
C SER A 281 -26.80 -4.90 -17.95
N ALA A 282 -26.20 -6.06 -17.75
CA ALA A 282 -25.01 -6.17 -16.92
C ALA A 282 -23.86 -5.41 -17.60
N HIS A 283 -22.98 -4.85 -16.77
CA HIS A 283 -21.75 -4.21 -17.23
C HIS A 283 -20.79 -5.23 -17.83
N ASP A 284 -20.27 -4.95 -19.01
CA ASP A 284 -19.35 -5.86 -19.70
C ASP A 284 -17.88 -5.49 -19.48
N ARG A 285 -17.01 -6.47 -19.25
CA ARG A 285 -15.56 -6.24 -19.17
C ARG A 285 -14.96 -6.18 -20.57
N LEU A 286 -14.40 -5.02 -20.91
CA LEU A 286 -13.87 -4.72 -22.24
C LEU A 286 -12.43 -5.20 -22.42
N ALA A 287 -11.58 -4.92 -21.44
CA ALA A 287 -10.17 -5.29 -21.46
C ALA A 287 -9.56 -5.25 -20.05
N VAL A 288 -8.41 -5.89 -19.92
CA VAL A 288 -7.61 -5.88 -18.69
C VAL A 288 -6.17 -5.57 -19.04
N GLY A 289 -5.50 -4.82 -18.17
CA GLY A 289 -4.08 -4.55 -18.24
C GLY A 289 -3.52 -4.21 -16.86
N THR A 290 -2.34 -3.61 -16.83
CA THR A 290 -1.66 -3.25 -15.60
C THR A 290 -1.11 -1.84 -15.65
N THR A 291 -0.89 -1.23 -14.49
CA THR A 291 -0.17 0.04 -14.41
C THR A 291 1.33 -0.18 -14.63
N GLY A 292 1.92 0.70 -15.43
CA GLY A 292 3.33 0.73 -15.79
C GLY A 292 4.22 1.30 -14.70
N SER A 293 5.50 1.50 -15.03
CA SER A 293 6.55 1.91 -14.08
C SER A 293 6.32 3.25 -13.41
N VAL A 294 5.44 4.08 -13.96
CA VAL A 294 5.08 5.39 -13.40
C VAL A 294 3.60 5.48 -13.09
N GLY A 295 2.97 4.33 -12.79
CA GLY A 295 1.55 4.21 -12.50
C GLY A 295 0.63 4.51 -13.68
N ASP A 296 1.20 4.73 -14.86
CA ASP A 296 0.48 4.99 -16.11
C ASP A 296 -0.22 3.73 -16.61
N TYR A 297 -1.35 3.87 -17.28
CA TYR A 297 -2.00 2.76 -17.97
C TYR A 297 -2.46 3.19 -19.35
N ARG A 298 -2.51 2.22 -20.26
CA ARG A 298 -3.17 2.33 -21.57
C ARG A 298 -3.90 1.03 -21.85
N ILE A 299 -5.23 1.08 -21.76
CA ILE A 299 -6.10 -0.08 -21.99
C ILE A 299 -6.85 0.16 -23.30
N CYS A 300 -6.70 -0.75 -24.26
CA CYS A 300 -7.37 -0.64 -25.56
C CYS A 300 -8.33 -1.81 -25.74
N PHE A 301 -9.51 -1.53 -26.27
CA PHE A 301 -10.58 -2.50 -26.45
C PHE A 301 -11.35 -2.25 -27.75
N PRO A 302 -12.00 -3.28 -28.31
CA PRO A 302 -12.95 -3.12 -29.42
C PRO A 302 -14.13 -2.26 -28.97
N ASN A 303 -14.50 -1.26 -29.77
CA ASN A 303 -15.68 -0.44 -29.50
C ASN A 303 -16.83 -0.89 -30.40
N THR A 304 -17.71 -1.74 -29.87
CA THR A 304 -18.76 -2.40 -30.65
C THR A 304 -20.06 -1.61 -30.72
N ASP A 305 -20.24 -0.59 -29.88
CA ASP A 305 -21.54 0.06 -29.73
C ASP A 305 -21.81 1.08 -30.82
N ALA A 306 -23.08 1.13 -31.24
CA ALA A 306 -23.50 2.00 -32.34
C ALA A 306 -23.44 3.50 -31.97
N GLY A 307 -23.43 3.85 -30.68
CA GLY A 307 -23.35 5.22 -30.15
C GLY A 307 -22.01 5.61 -29.54
N GLY A 308 -21.07 4.68 -29.42
CA GLY A 308 -19.91 4.79 -28.53
C GLY A 308 -20.17 4.12 -27.19
N GLN A 309 -19.09 3.81 -26.47
CA GLN A 309 -19.09 2.96 -25.28
C GLN A 309 -18.98 3.81 -24.01
N ASP A 310 -19.71 3.46 -22.94
CA ASP A 310 -19.71 4.23 -21.70
C ASP A 310 -18.69 3.65 -20.72
N VAL A 311 -17.44 4.11 -20.80
CA VAL A 311 -16.32 3.37 -20.23
C VAL A 311 -16.00 3.83 -18.81
N TYR A 312 -15.80 2.87 -17.89
CA TYR A 312 -15.19 3.13 -16.58
C TYR A 312 -14.09 2.11 -16.29
N LEU A 313 -13.29 2.39 -15.26
CA LEU A 313 -12.14 1.58 -14.86
C LEU A 313 -12.32 1.00 -13.47
N LYS A 314 -11.88 -0.25 -13.29
CA LYS A 314 -11.66 -0.87 -11.98
C LYS A 314 -10.16 -1.01 -11.73
N PHE A 315 -9.69 -0.50 -10.60
CA PHE A 315 -8.34 -0.72 -10.09
C PHE A 315 -8.39 -1.73 -8.95
N ILE A 316 -7.62 -2.81 -9.07
CA ILE A 316 -7.74 -3.96 -8.18
C ILE A 316 -6.40 -4.19 -7.46
N THR A 317 -6.43 -4.35 -6.13
CA THR A 317 -5.25 -4.67 -5.32
C THR A 317 -4.88 -6.16 -5.41
N GLU A 318 -4.88 -6.71 -6.62
CA GLU A 318 -4.59 -8.11 -6.91
C GLU A 318 -3.73 -8.26 -8.16
N THR A 319 -2.78 -9.18 -8.10
CA THR A 319 -2.05 -9.73 -9.24
C THR A 319 -2.14 -11.26 -9.21
N SER A 320 -1.49 -11.94 -10.15
CA SER A 320 -1.30 -13.39 -10.08
C SER A 320 -0.42 -13.84 -8.89
N ARG A 321 0.33 -12.93 -8.27
CA ARG A 321 1.36 -13.23 -7.26
C ARG A 321 1.01 -12.76 -5.85
N TYR A 322 0.25 -11.69 -5.72
CA TYR A 322 -0.14 -11.18 -4.41
C TYR A 322 -1.48 -10.45 -4.46
N ARG A 323 -2.15 -10.40 -3.31
CA ARG A 323 -3.42 -9.72 -3.15
C ARG A 323 -3.48 -9.02 -1.80
N VAL A 324 -3.94 -7.78 -1.79
CA VAL A 324 -4.41 -7.12 -0.57
C VAL A 324 -5.93 -7.24 -0.55
N GLN A 325 -6.47 -7.83 0.52
CA GLN A 325 -7.90 -8.09 0.66
C GLN A 325 -8.41 -7.57 2.00
N LYS A 326 -9.72 -7.35 2.08
CA LYS A 326 -10.36 -7.02 3.35
C LYS A 326 -10.30 -8.23 4.29
N THR A 327 -9.78 -8.02 5.50
CA THR A 327 -9.66 -9.07 6.54
C THR A 327 -10.97 -9.84 6.72
N GLY A 328 -10.89 -11.17 6.65
CA GLY A 328 -12.04 -12.07 6.80
C GLY A 328 -12.88 -12.24 5.53
N THR A 329 -12.42 -11.73 4.39
CA THR A 329 -13.01 -11.95 3.07
C THR A 329 -11.94 -12.34 2.05
N PRO A 330 -12.25 -13.14 1.02
CA PRO A 330 -11.30 -13.43 -0.05
C PRO A 330 -11.21 -12.32 -1.12
N GLU A 331 -11.94 -11.21 -0.94
CA GLU A 331 -12.15 -10.20 -1.98
C GLU A 331 -11.06 -9.13 -1.94
N PRO A 332 -10.39 -8.84 -3.06
CA PRO A 332 -9.47 -7.72 -3.14
C PRO A 332 -10.20 -6.38 -2.96
N TYR A 333 -9.45 -5.32 -2.67
CA TYR A 333 -9.98 -3.97 -2.80
C TYR A 333 -10.12 -3.62 -4.28
N VAL A 334 -11.29 -3.10 -4.64
CA VAL A 334 -11.64 -2.66 -5.99
C VAL A 334 -12.08 -1.21 -5.93
N PHE A 335 -11.48 -0.37 -6.76
CA PHE A 335 -11.77 1.06 -6.85
C PHE A 335 -12.31 1.37 -8.23
N VAL A 336 -13.38 2.16 -8.30
CA VAL A 336 -14.09 2.42 -9.56
C VAL A 336 -13.96 3.89 -9.96
N SER A 337 -13.43 4.16 -11.15
CA SER A 337 -13.32 5.54 -11.69
C SER A 337 -14.69 6.10 -12.09
N ARG A 338 -14.80 7.40 -12.44
CA ARG A 338 -15.92 7.91 -13.26
C ARG A 338 -16.16 7.06 -14.51
N THR A 339 -17.34 7.23 -15.09
CA THR A 339 -17.65 6.80 -16.45
C THR A 339 -17.39 7.93 -17.43
N ILE A 340 -16.65 7.67 -18.51
CA ILE A 340 -16.55 8.55 -19.68
C ILE A 340 -17.51 8.03 -20.73
N GLY A 341 -18.60 8.77 -20.94
CA GLY A 341 -19.65 8.37 -21.86
C GLY A 341 -19.27 8.53 -23.34
N ASN A 342 -19.88 7.72 -24.20
CA ASN A 342 -19.75 7.75 -25.66
C ASN A 342 -18.30 7.79 -26.16
N THR A 343 -17.44 6.96 -25.58
CA THR A 343 -16.09 6.71 -26.10
C THR A 343 -16.21 6.27 -27.56
N LEU A 344 -15.60 7.00 -28.51
CA LEU A 344 -15.75 6.75 -29.95
C LEU A 344 -14.70 5.76 -30.49
N LYS A 345 -15.02 5.09 -31.60
CA LYS A 345 -14.09 4.22 -32.33
C LYS A 345 -12.86 5.03 -32.78
N GLY A 346 -11.66 4.51 -32.55
CA GLY A 346 -10.40 5.20 -32.87
C GLY A 346 -10.00 6.30 -31.88
N SER A 347 -10.80 6.58 -30.86
CA SER A 347 -10.47 7.61 -29.86
C SER A 347 -9.54 7.08 -28.76
N THR A 348 -8.82 8.00 -28.12
CA THR A 348 -8.14 7.75 -26.84
C THR A 348 -8.70 8.74 -25.82
N ASN A 349 -9.34 8.24 -24.77
CA ASN A 349 -9.89 9.07 -23.70
C ASN A 349 -8.98 9.01 -22.48
N ASP A 350 -8.59 10.17 -21.97
CA ASP A 350 -7.73 10.26 -20.80
C ASP A 350 -8.57 10.45 -19.54
N PHE A 351 -8.43 9.53 -18.60
CA PHE A 351 -9.01 9.62 -17.27
C PHE A 351 -8.18 10.52 -16.34
N GLY A 352 -6.96 10.86 -16.77
CA GLY A 352 -6.02 11.59 -15.95
C GLY A 352 -5.52 10.76 -14.76
N PRO A 353 -4.95 11.43 -13.76
CA PRO A 353 -4.52 10.79 -12.52
C PRO A 353 -5.72 10.47 -11.62
N LEU A 354 -5.76 9.24 -11.14
CA LEU A 354 -6.78 8.72 -10.24
C LEU A 354 -6.12 8.18 -8.97
N LYS A 355 -6.87 8.20 -7.87
CA LYS A 355 -6.52 7.62 -6.57
C LYS A 355 -7.80 7.16 -5.87
N PRO A 356 -7.71 6.35 -4.79
CA PRO A 356 -8.85 6.04 -3.94
C PRO A 356 -9.64 7.29 -3.52
N ALA A 357 -10.96 7.17 -3.47
CA ALA A 357 -11.83 8.23 -2.99
C ALA A 357 -11.77 8.37 -1.46
N ASP A 358 -11.81 7.22 -0.78
CA ASP A 358 -11.74 7.13 0.67
C ASP A 358 -10.27 7.18 1.13
N PRO A 359 -9.85 8.23 1.87
CA PRO A 359 -8.50 8.30 2.43
C PRO A 359 -8.18 7.13 3.36
N ALA A 360 -9.19 6.53 3.99
CA ALA A 360 -9.01 5.36 4.84
C ALA A 360 -8.53 4.14 4.04
N LEU A 361 -8.80 4.06 2.74
CA LEU A 361 -8.42 2.95 1.87
C LEU A 361 -7.07 3.15 1.14
N MET A 362 -6.44 4.32 1.25
CA MET A 362 -5.11 4.58 0.67
C MET A 362 -4.06 3.58 1.16
N ARG A 363 -4.19 3.13 2.42
CA ARG A 363 -3.27 2.17 3.04
C ARG A 363 -3.34 0.76 2.44
N ALA A 364 -4.45 0.37 1.81
CA ALA A 364 -4.49 -0.87 1.04
C ALA A 364 -3.47 -0.82 -0.11
N TRP A 365 -3.34 0.34 -0.77
CA TRP A 365 -2.36 0.56 -1.83
C TRP A 365 -0.93 0.73 -1.32
N ALA A 366 -0.75 1.28 -0.11
CA ALA A 366 0.56 1.27 0.55
C ALA A 366 1.05 -0.16 0.80
N ALA A 367 0.18 -1.05 1.30
CA ALA A 367 0.50 -2.47 1.46
C ALA A 367 0.74 -3.16 0.10
N PHE A 368 -0.09 -2.87 -0.90
CA PHE A 368 0.08 -3.42 -2.25
C PHE A 368 1.43 -3.00 -2.87
N LYS A 369 1.83 -1.74 -2.68
CA LYS A 369 3.13 -1.23 -3.14
C LYS A 369 4.28 -1.96 -2.43
N ALA A 370 4.21 -2.12 -1.12
CA ALA A 370 5.23 -2.87 -0.36
C ALA A 370 5.36 -4.31 -0.87
N ALA A 371 4.24 -4.99 -1.13
CA ALA A 371 4.23 -6.32 -1.74
C ALA A 371 4.87 -6.34 -3.15
N ASN A 372 4.58 -5.32 -3.97
CA ASN A 372 5.19 -5.16 -5.29
C ASN A 372 6.71 -4.90 -5.20
N ASP A 373 7.16 -4.10 -4.24
CA ASP A 373 8.58 -3.81 -4.04
C ASP A 373 9.33 -5.10 -3.65
N LEU A 374 8.75 -5.90 -2.74
CA LEU A 374 9.29 -7.23 -2.41
C LEU A 374 9.30 -8.16 -3.63
N TRP A 375 8.22 -8.23 -4.41
CA TRP A 375 8.14 -9.06 -5.62
C TRP A 375 9.28 -8.77 -6.61
N ARG A 376 9.63 -7.48 -6.77
CA ARG A 376 10.71 -7.04 -7.66
C ARG A 376 12.11 -7.36 -7.14
N TRP A 377 12.25 -7.45 -5.82
CA TRP A 377 13.51 -7.78 -5.16
C TRP A 377 13.81 -9.29 -5.22
N VAL A 378 12.78 -10.14 -5.12
CA VAL A 378 12.94 -11.59 -5.16
C VAL A 378 13.61 -12.05 -6.48
N PRO A 379 14.69 -12.83 -6.44
CA PRO A 379 15.42 -13.29 -7.63
C PRO A 379 14.60 -14.20 -8.53
N GLY A 380 14.81 -14.06 -9.85
CA GLY A 380 14.48 -15.09 -10.85
C GLY A 380 13.01 -15.52 -10.92
N GLY A 381 12.71 -16.45 -11.82
CA GLY A 381 11.45 -17.20 -11.82
C GLY A 381 10.16 -16.44 -12.18
N THR A 382 9.11 -17.24 -12.35
CA THR A 382 7.71 -16.77 -12.43
C THR A 382 7.03 -16.76 -11.06
N CYS A 383 7.60 -17.42 -10.05
CA CYS A 383 7.02 -17.62 -8.72
C CYS A 383 7.83 -16.90 -7.62
N TRP A 384 7.36 -16.99 -6.36
CA TRP A 384 8.06 -16.43 -5.20
C TRP A 384 9.28 -17.28 -4.82
N ASP A 385 9.14 -18.60 -4.90
CA ASP A 385 10.23 -19.57 -4.94
C ASP A 385 10.51 -20.02 -6.40
N GLU A 386 11.78 -20.18 -6.78
CA GLU A 386 12.16 -20.65 -8.11
C GLU A 386 11.95 -22.16 -8.31
N ASP A 387 11.86 -22.92 -7.23
CA ASP A 387 11.60 -24.37 -7.25
C ASP A 387 10.10 -24.71 -7.42
N ASP A 388 9.25 -23.68 -7.38
CA ASP A 388 7.81 -23.79 -7.34
C ASP A 388 7.19 -24.08 -8.72
N ALA A 389 6.58 -25.25 -8.90
CA ALA A 389 5.92 -25.62 -10.17
C ALA A 389 4.58 -24.90 -10.36
N VAL A 390 3.91 -24.53 -9.26
CA VAL A 390 2.66 -23.79 -9.23
C VAL A 390 2.82 -22.65 -8.25
N CYS A 391 2.99 -21.45 -8.77
CA CYS A 391 3.31 -20.30 -7.93
C CYS A 391 2.25 -20.05 -6.85
N ARG A 392 2.70 -19.90 -5.61
CA ARG A 392 1.89 -19.37 -4.51
C ARG A 392 1.43 -17.93 -4.80
N LYS A 393 0.23 -17.58 -4.31
CA LYS A 393 -0.24 -16.19 -4.20
C LYS A 393 -0.15 -15.74 -2.75
N HIS A 394 0.63 -14.70 -2.46
CA HIS A 394 0.72 -14.14 -1.11
C HIS A 394 -0.49 -13.25 -0.81
N ILE A 395 -1.20 -13.56 0.27
CA ILE A 395 -2.42 -12.86 0.65
C ILE A 395 -2.15 -11.95 1.86
N LEU A 396 -2.44 -10.66 1.71
CA LEU A 396 -2.37 -9.67 2.77
C LEU A 396 -3.79 -9.29 3.20
N ASN A 397 -4.15 -9.66 4.42
CA ASN A 397 -5.38 -9.29 5.08
C ASN A 397 -5.20 -7.98 5.83
N TRP A 398 -5.93 -6.97 5.41
CA TRP A 398 -5.91 -5.67 6.06
C TRP A 398 -7.30 -5.06 6.05
N THR A 399 -7.64 -4.25 7.05
CA THR A 399 -8.88 -3.48 7.10
C THR A 399 -8.62 -2.13 7.78
N PRO A 400 -9.18 -1.01 7.27
CA PRO A 400 -9.07 0.27 7.94
C PRO A 400 -9.51 0.20 9.40
N GLY A 401 -8.67 0.71 10.31
CA GLY A 401 -8.95 0.73 11.75
C GLY A 401 -8.95 -0.65 12.43
N GLY A 402 -8.54 -1.72 11.73
CA GLY A 402 -8.41 -3.05 12.33
C GLY A 402 -7.44 -3.03 13.51
N THR A 403 -7.85 -3.59 14.65
CA THR A 403 -7.05 -3.63 15.89
C THR A 403 -6.38 -4.98 16.13
N GLY A 404 -6.44 -5.88 15.15
CA GLY A 404 -5.74 -7.17 15.21
C GLY A 404 -4.23 -6.97 15.29
N GLY A 405 -3.51 -8.03 15.68
CA GLY A 405 -2.06 -8.05 15.59
C GLY A 405 -1.58 -8.09 14.13
N THR A 406 -0.29 -7.88 13.98
CA THR A 406 0.44 -7.97 12.72
C THR A 406 1.29 -9.24 12.75
N TYR A 407 1.04 -10.16 11.83
CA TYR A 407 1.65 -11.50 11.85
C TYR A 407 1.38 -12.25 10.54
N TYR A 408 2.28 -13.16 10.17
CA TYR A 408 2.03 -14.22 9.20
C TYR A 408 1.42 -15.49 9.85
N ARG A 409 0.53 -16.16 9.11
CA ARG A 409 -0.02 -17.49 9.45
C ARG A 409 0.32 -18.53 8.39
N GLY A 410 1.30 -19.39 8.69
CA GLY A 410 1.68 -20.50 7.80
C GLY A 410 0.69 -21.66 7.72
N ASP A 411 -0.36 -21.72 8.56
CA ASP A 411 -1.38 -22.77 8.44
C ASP A 411 -2.42 -22.48 7.34
N ILE A 412 -2.52 -21.22 6.92
CA ILE A 412 -3.44 -20.75 5.86
C ILE A 412 -2.72 -19.93 4.79
N ASN A 413 -1.41 -19.72 4.93
CA ASN A 413 -0.54 -18.96 4.03
C ASN A 413 -0.99 -17.51 3.82
N GLU A 414 -1.39 -16.84 4.90
CA GLU A 414 -1.89 -15.47 4.87
C GLU A 414 -1.18 -14.55 5.87
N THR A 415 -0.89 -13.33 5.42
CA THR A 415 -0.38 -12.23 6.25
C THR A 415 -1.55 -11.42 6.81
N PHE A 416 -1.49 -11.04 8.07
CA PHE A 416 -2.45 -10.16 8.74
C PHE A 416 -1.75 -8.88 9.16
N LEU A 417 -2.33 -7.75 8.80
CA LEU A 417 -1.80 -6.43 9.13
C LEU A 417 -2.78 -5.67 10.02
N ASN A 418 -2.28 -5.05 11.09
CA ASN A 418 -3.05 -4.05 11.83
C ASN A 418 -3.40 -2.85 10.91
N GLY A 419 -4.51 -2.17 11.21
CA GLY A 419 -5.02 -1.02 10.45
C GLY A 419 -4.03 0.13 10.27
N ILE A 420 -3.01 0.25 11.11
CA ILE A 420 -1.97 1.28 11.00
C ILE A 420 -0.71 0.83 10.25
N GLU A 421 -0.47 -0.48 10.10
CA GLU A 421 0.83 -1.00 9.64
C GLU A 421 1.25 -0.56 8.25
N PRO A 422 0.35 -0.39 7.26
CA PRO A 422 0.79 0.06 5.95
C PRO A 422 1.42 1.47 5.94
N LYS A 423 1.41 2.20 7.07
CA LYS A 423 2.27 3.39 7.31
C LYS A 423 3.76 3.09 7.20
N ALA A 424 4.14 1.88 7.56
CA ALA A 424 5.50 1.39 7.63
C ALA A 424 5.67 0.24 6.63
N PRO A 425 6.09 0.53 5.38
CA PRO A 425 6.36 -0.51 4.38
C PRO A 425 7.30 -1.59 4.90
N PHE A 426 8.24 -1.24 5.78
CA PHE A 426 9.15 -2.18 6.44
C PHE A 426 8.40 -3.31 7.14
N ILE A 427 7.36 -3.01 7.92
CA ILE A 427 6.58 -4.03 8.63
C ILE A 427 5.78 -4.89 7.66
N VAL A 428 5.19 -4.30 6.61
CA VAL A 428 4.49 -5.08 5.58
C VAL A 428 5.42 -6.08 4.90
N VAL A 429 6.63 -5.63 4.52
CA VAL A 429 7.61 -6.51 3.89
C VAL A 429 8.18 -7.53 4.88
N HIS A 430 8.36 -7.16 6.16
CA HIS A 430 8.79 -8.08 7.21
C HIS A 430 7.82 -9.26 7.34
N GLU A 431 6.51 -9.00 7.46
CA GLU A 431 5.52 -10.09 7.54
C GLU A 431 5.45 -10.92 6.26
N MET A 432 5.60 -10.28 5.09
CA MET A 432 5.74 -11.02 3.84
C MET A 432 7.06 -11.79 3.75
N GLY A 433 8.09 -11.39 4.50
CA GLY A 433 9.35 -12.11 4.65
C GLY A 433 9.17 -13.44 5.39
N HIS A 434 8.26 -13.49 6.37
CA HIS A 434 7.82 -14.75 6.98
C HIS A 434 7.09 -15.64 5.96
N ALA A 435 6.17 -15.06 5.17
CA ALA A 435 5.50 -15.80 4.10
C ALA A 435 6.47 -16.33 3.03
N LEU A 436 7.50 -15.54 2.72
CA LEU A 436 8.55 -15.90 1.76
C LEU A 436 9.44 -17.02 2.29
N MET A 437 9.81 -16.97 3.58
CA MET A 437 10.54 -18.06 4.22
C MET A 437 9.70 -19.34 4.22
N ASP A 438 8.42 -19.25 4.56
CA ASP A 438 7.52 -20.40 4.56
C ASP A 438 7.42 -21.07 3.17
N ASP A 439 7.34 -20.27 2.10
CA ASP A 439 7.37 -20.75 0.72
C ASP A 439 8.73 -21.41 0.38
N LEU A 440 9.84 -20.71 0.62
CA LEU A 440 11.21 -21.23 0.39
C LEU A 440 11.52 -22.52 1.16
N TYR A 441 10.83 -22.73 2.28
CA TYR A 441 10.99 -23.89 3.15
C TYR A 441 9.94 -24.98 2.87
N GLU A 442 9.16 -24.88 1.79
CA GLU A 442 8.17 -25.87 1.37
C GLU A 442 7.13 -26.14 2.46
N ASP A 443 6.58 -25.07 3.06
CA ASP A 443 5.63 -25.10 4.18
C ASP A 443 6.20 -25.80 5.45
N ALA A 444 7.53 -25.83 5.58
CA ALA A 444 8.24 -26.41 6.73
C ALA A 444 9.26 -25.43 7.35
N PRO A 445 8.84 -24.22 7.75
CA PRO A 445 9.73 -23.25 8.37
C PRO A 445 10.28 -23.76 9.71
N PRO A 446 11.35 -23.15 10.24
CA PRO A 446 11.93 -23.53 11.53
C PRO A 446 10.88 -23.45 12.65
N PRO A 447 10.86 -24.42 13.60
CA PRO A 447 9.94 -24.36 14.72
C PRO A 447 10.27 -23.16 15.60
N LEU A 448 9.31 -22.25 15.76
CA LEU A 448 9.48 -21.04 16.54
C LEU A 448 9.67 -21.34 18.02
N ASP A 449 10.80 -20.89 18.58
CA ASP A 449 11.11 -20.91 20.01
C ASP A 449 10.95 -19.52 20.66
N CYS A 450 10.16 -18.64 20.02
CA CYS A 450 9.93 -17.27 20.46
C CYS A 450 9.15 -17.17 21.77
N ALA A 451 9.62 -16.33 22.70
CA ALA A 451 8.75 -15.75 23.70
C ALA A 451 7.69 -14.85 23.03
N SER A 452 6.49 -14.76 23.59
CA SER A 452 5.47 -13.81 23.13
C SER A 452 5.08 -12.87 24.28
N PRO A 453 5.28 -11.55 24.14
CA PRO A 453 5.91 -10.86 23.00
C PRO A 453 7.43 -11.14 22.92
N HIS A 454 7.99 -11.05 21.72
CA HIS A 454 9.44 -10.96 21.47
C HIS A 454 9.84 -9.55 21.06
N TYR A 455 11.15 -9.27 21.04
CA TYR A 455 11.67 -7.93 20.74
C TYR A 455 12.97 -8.03 19.94
N LEU A 456 13.11 -7.14 18.96
CA LEU A 456 14.28 -7.00 18.08
C LEU A 456 15.64 -7.04 18.80
N HIS A 457 15.71 -6.52 20.03
CA HIS A 457 16.95 -6.29 20.78
C HIS A 457 17.17 -7.26 21.95
N ARG A 458 16.30 -8.28 22.11
CA ARG A 458 16.36 -9.23 23.23
C ARG A 458 16.55 -10.67 22.74
N PRO A 459 17.14 -11.56 23.55
CA PRO A 459 17.25 -12.97 23.22
C PRO A 459 15.87 -13.63 23.17
N THR A 460 15.60 -14.35 22.08
CA THR A 460 14.30 -15.03 21.86
C THR A 460 14.48 -16.52 21.65
N GLY A 461 15.62 -16.95 21.13
CA GLY A 461 15.96 -18.33 20.82
C GLY A 461 16.62 -18.41 19.44
N PRO A 462 17.47 -19.40 19.15
CA PRO A 462 18.21 -19.47 17.89
C PRO A 462 17.31 -19.65 16.66
N ASN A 463 16.15 -20.32 16.79
CA ASN A 463 15.24 -20.46 15.63
C ASN A 463 14.46 -19.17 15.40
N CYS A 464 13.92 -18.58 16.47
CA CYS A 464 13.20 -17.33 16.44
C CYS A 464 14.06 -16.19 15.87
N ALA A 465 15.28 -16.03 16.41
CA ALA A 465 16.23 -15.03 15.95
C ALA A 465 16.58 -15.18 14.46
N TRP A 466 16.64 -16.41 13.96
CA TRP A 466 16.85 -16.66 12.53
C TRP A 466 15.64 -16.27 11.68
N VAL A 467 14.43 -16.72 12.07
CA VAL A 467 13.20 -16.45 11.31
C VAL A 467 12.89 -14.95 11.29
N GLU A 468 12.88 -14.31 12.45
CA GLU A 468 12.63 -12.87 12.57
C GLU A 468 13.78 -12.04 11.97
N GLY A 469 15.03 -12.46 12.16
CA GLY A 469 16.20 -11.80 11.58
C GLY A 469 16.20 -11.84 10.05
N PHE A 470 15.81 -12.97 9.46
CA PHE A 470 15.61 -13.10 8.01
C PHE A 470 14.51 -12.15 7.51
N ALA A 471 13.35 -12.12 8.18
CA ALA A 471 12.25 -11.23 7.80
C ALA A 471 12.64 -9.74 7.86
N HIS A 472 13.39 -9.33 8.88
CA HIS A 472 13.96 -7.97 8.96
C HIS A 472 14.97 -7.68 7.85
N TRP A 473 15.87 -8.62 7.54
CA TRP A 473 16.83 -8.48 6.44
C TRP A 473 16.13 -8.37 5.08
N VAL A 474 15.10 -9.18 4.83
CA VAL A 474 14.27 -9.10 3.61
C VAL A 474 13.66 -7.71 3.49
N ALA A 475 13.07 -7.18 4.56
CA ALA A 475 12.48 -5.84 4.57
C ALA A 475 13.52 -4.74 4.29
N ALA A 476 14.64 -4.78 5.00
CA ALA A 476 15.72 -3.81 4.83
C ALA A 476 16.27 -3.82 3.40
N SER A 477 16.51 -5.02 2.87
CA SER A 477 17.11 -5.22 1.56
C SER A 477 16.15 -4.92 0.40
N ALA A 478 14.87 -5.29 0.52
CA ALA A 478 13.88 -5.03 -0.52
C ALA A 478 13.51 -3.56 -0.64
N LEU A 479 13.57 -2.82 0.46
CA LEU A 479 13.26 -1.39 0.52
C LEU A 479 14.50 -0.50 0.40
N ASP A 480 15.70 -1.06 0.38
CA ASP A 480 16.97 -0.32 0.43
C ASP A 480 17.00 0.66 1.63
N ASP A 481 16.51 0.18 2.79
CA ASP A 481 16.36 0.97 4.01
C ASP A 481 16.77 0.12 5.24
N PRO A 482 17.99 0.31 5.78
CA PRO A 482 18.48 -0.46 6.93
C PRO A 482 17.84 -0.07 8.26
N TRP A 483 16.83 0.79 8.24
CA TRP A 483 16.12 1.22 9.44
C TRP A 483 14.82 0.45 9.58
N VAL A 484 14.67 -0.25 10.70
CA VAL A 484 13.39 -0.80 11.13
C VAL A 484 12.49 0.38 11.49
N ARG A 485 11.56 0.70 10.58
CA ARG A 485 10.57 1.77 10.78
C ARG A 485 9.27 1.17 11.25
N TRP A 486 8.81 1.63 12.41
CA TRP A 486 7.51 1.29 12.97
C TRP A 486 6.46 2.30 12.49
N PRO A 487 5.16 1.94 12.49
CA PRO A 487 4.09 2.90 12.21
C PRO A 487 4.08 4.09 13.18
N VAL A 488 4.56 3.85 14.40
CA VAL A 488 4.68 4.83 15.48
C VAL A 488 5.96 4.53 16.26
N GLY A 489 6.75 5.55 16.56
CA GLY A 489 7.97 5.42 17.37
C GLY A 489 9.24 5.82 16.62
N ALA A 490 10.37 5.76 17.32
CA ALA A 490 11.66 6.00 16.72
C ALA A 490 12.11 4.78 15.88
N PRO A 491 12.76 5.00 14.73
CA PRO A 491 13.31 3.90 13.96
C PRO A 491 14.54 3.30 14.67
N SER A 492 14.82 2.04 14.37
CA SER A 492 16.02 1.33 14.84
C SER A 492 16.95 1.01 13.67
N SER A 493 18.24 1.32 13.78
CA SER A 493 19.22 0.94 12.74
C SER A 493 19.61 -0.53 12.88
N LEU A 494 19.75 -1.22 11.74
CA LEU A 494 20.33 -2.57 11.66
C LEU A 494 21.84 -2.57 11.34
N GLU A 495 22.39 -1.47 10.81
CA GLU A 495 23.78 -1.38 10.33
C GLU A 495 24.75 -1.08 11.47
N THR A 496 24.39 -0.11 12.32
CA THR A 496 25.27 0.28 13.41
C THR A 496 25.05 -0.63 14.61
N ALA A 497 26.14 -1.20 15.13
CA ALA A 497 26.14 -1.97 16.38
C ALA A 497 25.46 -1.17 17.50
N ASN A 498 24.19 -1.46 17.76
CA ASN A 498 23.47 -0.82 18.85
C ASN A 498 23.93 -1.46 20.16
N LEU A 499 24.67 -0.71 20.96
CA LEU A 499 25.26 -1.21 22.21
C LEU A 499 24.21 -1.49 23.31
N ASP A 500 22.98 -1.01 23.13
CA ASP A 500 21.88 -1.29 24.06
C ASP A 500 21.15 -2.61 23.76
N TRP A 501 21.54 -3.32 22.70
CA TRP A 501 20.96 -4.62 22.34
C TRP A 501 21.77 -5.74 22.98
N ASP A 502 21.08 -6.80 23.39
CA ASP A 502 21.74 -8.00 23.87
C ASP A 502 22.58 -8.65 22.74
N ASP A 503 23.52 -9.52 23.11
CA ASP A 503 24.51 -10.07 22.20
C ASP A 503 24.14 -11.45 21.63
N GLY A 504 24.72 -11.75 20.46
CA GLY A 504 24.73 -13.08 19.88
C GLY A 504 23.60 -13.40 18.91
N ASP A 505 23.67 -14.58 18.32
CA ASP A 505 22.78 -15.08 17.25
C ASP A 505 21.41 -15.57 17.75
N THR A 506 21.09 -15.29 19.01
CA THR A 506 19.75 -15.51 19.60
C THR A 506 18.94 -14.23 19.68
N VAL A 507 19.48 -13.11 19.17
CA VAL A 507 18.84 -11.80 19.10
C VAL A 507 18.53 -11.46 17.63
N GLU A 508 17.26 -11.26 17.32
CA GLU A 508 16.72 -11.07 15.97
C GLU A 508 17.43 -9.95 15.21
N GLY A 509 17.63 -8.81 15.89
CA GLY A 509 18.27 -7.64 15.31
C GLY A 509 19.76 -7.86 15.01
N ARG A 510 20.46 -8.70 15.78
CA ARG A 510 21.85 -9.05 15.51
C ARG A 510 21.97 -9.94 14.28
N VAL A 511 21.06 -10.90 14.14
CA VAL A 511 20.98 -11.74 12.93
C VAL A 511 20.64 -10.89 11.71
N ALA A 512 19.64 -10.00 11.81
CA ALA A 512 19.25 -9.10 10.73
C ALA A 512 20.41 -8.18 10.31
N GLY A 513 21.06 -7.51 11.27
CA GLY A 513 22.22 -6.64 10.99
C GLY A 513 23.37 -7.39 10.34
N ALA A 514 23.69 -8.60 10.83
CA ALA A 514 24.75 -9.41 10.21
C ALA A 514 24.41 -9.77 8.76
N LEU A 515 23.15 -10.07 8.43
CA LEU A 515 22.72 -10.34 7.05
C LEU A 515 22.76 -9.07 6.18
N VAL A 516 22.40 -7.91 6.73
CA VAL A 516 22.50 -6.61 6.07
C VAL A 516 23.96 -6.35 5.70
N ASP A 517 24.86 -6.34 6.69
CA ASP A 517 26.32 -6.13 6.53
C ASP A 517 26.99 -7.15 5.58
N ILE A 518 26.49 -8.38 5.48
CA ILE A 518 27.00 -9.37 4.52
C ILE A 518 26.61 -8.97 3.09
N SER A 519 25.39 -8.46 2.94
CA SER A 519 24.70 -8.33 1.66
C SER A 519 24.86 -6.99 0.98
N ASP A 520 25.10 -5.93 1.74
CA ASP A 520 25.22 -4.59 1.21
C ASP A 520 26.68 -4.32 0.77
N TYR A 521 26.97 -3.14 0.21
CA TYR A 521 28.33 -2.78 -0.25
C TYR A 521 28.83 -1.50 0.41
N MET A 522 28.02 -0.90 1.29
CA MET A 522 28.45 0.26 2.05
C MET A 522 29.37 -0.24 3.16
N ASN A 523 30.39 0.56 3.48
CA ASN A 523 31.30 0.23 4.58
C ASN A 523 30.90 1.11 5.75
N ASP A 524 30.17 0.57 6.73
CA ASP A 524 29.53 1.37 7.77
C ASP A 524 30.10 1.08 9.17
N GLY A 525 31.37 0.67 9.21
CA GLY A 525 32.16 0.57 10.43
C GLY A 525 33.28 -0.45 10.28
N SER A 526 33.04 -1.63 10.86
CA SER A 526 33.93 -2.79 10.74
C SER A 526 33.54 -3.71 9.59
N ASP A 527 32.27 -3.70 9.15
CA ASP A 527 31.91 -4.33 7.88
C ASP A 527 32.75 -3.68 6.75
N THR A 528 33.35 -4.55 5.96
CA THR A 528 34.20 -4.18 4.81
C THR A 528 34.01 -5.20 3.69
N TYR A 529 32.90 -5.95 3.77
CA TYR A 529 32.59 -7.11 2.96
C TYR A 529 31.18 -6.90 2.43
N GLY A 530 30.99 -7.22 1.17
CA GLY A 530 29.70 -7.09 0.52
C GLY A 530 29.62 -8.06 -0.63
N GLU A 531 28.48 -8.74 -0.74
CA GLU A 531 28.26 -9.72 -1.81
C GLU A 531 27.01 -9.46 -2.65
N GLY A 532 26.28 -8.39 -2.34
CA GLY A 532 25.07 -7.98 -3.02
C GLY A 532 23.84 -8.76 -2.56
N SER A 533 22.81 -8.02 -2.15
CA SER A 533 21.49 -8.58 -1.89
C SER A 533 20.70 -8.81 -3.20
N PRO A 534 19.81 -9.81 -3.24
CA PRO A 534 19.65 -10.92 -2.28
C PRO A 534 20.55 -12.13 -2.57
N ALA A 535 21.38 -12.05 -3.61
CA ALA A 535 21.84 -13.18 -4.41
C ALA A 535 22.36 -14.40 -3.63
N TYR A 536 23.41 -14.24 -2.84
CA TYR A 536 24.09 -15.39 -2.23
C TYR A 536 23.45 -15.85 -0.93
N ILE A 537 22.90 -14.92 -0.14
CA ILE A 537 22.08 -15.22 1.03
C ILE A 537 20.85 -16.03 0.60
N TRP A 538 20.11 -15.55 -0.41
CA TRP A 538 18.96 -16.23 -1.00
C TRP A 538 19.29 -17.66 -1.40
N LYS A 539 20.35 -17.86 -2.19
CA LYS A 539 20.76 -19.18 -2.66
C LYS A 539 21.06 -20.16 -1.53
N THR A 540 21.77 -19.73 -0.49
CA THR A 540 22.04 -20.62 0.65
C THR A 540 20.75 -20.92 1.41
N THR A 541 19.90 -19.93 1.65
CA THR A 541 18.64 -20.11 2.38
C THR A 541 17.70 -21.06 1.63
N ALA A 542 17.45 -20.83 0.34
CA ALA A 542 16.59 -21.67 -0.49
C ALA A 542 17.10 -23.12 -0.57
N LYS A 543 18.42 -23.30 -0.78
CA LYS A 543 19.02 -24.62 -0.96
C LYS A 543 19.09 -25.45 0.32
N HIS A 544 19.43 -24.84 1.45
CA HIS A 544 19.73 -25.57 2.70
C HIS A 544 18.65 -25.48 3.75
N ARG A 545 17.75 -24.49 3.65
CA ARG A 545 16.63 -24.27 4.58
C ARG A 545 17.08 -24.34 6.05
N PRO A 546 18.08 -23.53 6.44
CA PRO A 546 18.66 -23.58 7.79
C PRO A 546 17.63 -23.21 8.86
N LYS A 547 17.73 -23.81 10.04
CA LYS A 547 16.82 -23.52 11.17
C LYS A 547 17.34 -22.44 12.10
N THR A 548 18.64 -22.16 12.04
CA THR A 548 19.33 -21.17 12.87
C THR A 548 20.33 -20.38 12.02
N PHE A 549 20.74 -19.21 12.50
CA PHE A 549 21.80 -18.44 11.84
C PHE A 549 23.13 -19.21 11.78
N ARG A 550 23.42 -20.06 12.78
CA ARG A 550 24.61 -20.91 12.78
C ARG A 550 24.58 -21.92 11.65
N GLU A 551 23.46 -22.60 11.46
CA GLU A 551 23.27 -23.55 10.35
C GLU A 551 23.39 -22.84 9.00
N PHE A 552 22.83 -21.63 8.86
CA PHE A 552 23.00 -20.81 7.67
C PHE A 552 24.50 -20.52 7.40
N TRP A 553 25.24 -20.07 8.41
CA TRP A 553 26.66 -19.76 8.28
C TRP A 553 27.51 -20.97 7.89
N ASP A 554 27.22 -22.14 8.48
CA ASP A 554 27.90 -23.39 8.15
C ASP A 554 27.51 -23.90 6.74
N ALA A 555 26.26 -23.70 6.31
CA ALA A 555 25.81 -23.98 4.95
C ALA A 555 26.51 -23.10 3.91
N ARG A 556 26.70 -21.81 4.20
CA ARG A 556 27.47 -20.89 3.33
C ARG A 556 28.89 -21.37 3.08
N ARG A 557 29.56 -21.92 4.12
CA ARG A 557 30.88 -22.53 3.99
C ARG A 557 30.86 -23.70 3.00
N THR A 558 29.80 -24.51 3.06
CA THR A 558 29.60 -25.68 2.19
C THR A 558 29.32 -25.26 0.74
N ASP A 559 28.65 -24.13 0.54
CA ASP A 559 28.44 -23.54 -0.79
C ASP A 559 29.69 -22.86 -1.37
N GLY A 560 30.78 -22.77 -0.61
CA GLY A 560 32.05 -22.19 -1.04
C GLY A 560 32.15 -20.67 -0.85
N TYR A 561 31.21 -20.04 -0.14
CA TYR A 561 31.30 -18.62 0.20
C TYR A 561 32.36 -18.38 1.30
N ASN A 562 33.00 -17.21 1.26
CA ASN A 562 34.18 -16.93 2.09
C ASN A 562 33.82 -16.47 3.52
N VAL A 563 33.27 -17.39 4.30
CA VAL A 563 32.89 -17.19 5.71
C VAL A 563 34.09 -17.03 6.67
N ALA A 564 35.31 -17.31 6.21
CA ALA A 564 36.52 -17.20 7.01
C ALA A 564 37.31 -15.91 6.75
N SER A 565 36.90 -15.09 5.77
CA SER A 565 37.57 -13.83 5.50
C SER A 565 37.42 -12.88 6.68
N PRO A 566 38.44 -12.05 6.98
CA PRO A 566 38.31 -11.01 7.99
C PRO A 566 37.13 -10.07 7.74
N GLY A 567 36.78 -9.80 6.48
CA GLY A 567 35.62 -8.97 6.14
C GLY A 567 34.30 -9.63 6.56
N ALA A 568 34.05 -10.86 6.11
CA ALA A 568 32.81 -11.57 6.43
C ALA A 568 32.64 -11.83 7.94
N LEU A 569 33.75 -12.11 8.66
CA LEU A 569 33.71 -12.26 10.12
C LEU A 569 33.44 -10.93 10.85
N LYS A 570 33.83 -9.78 10.26
CA LYS A 570 33.54 -8.47 10.85
C LYS A 570 32.06 -8.09 10.74
N CYS A 571 31.35 -8.50 9.68
CA CYS A 571 29.89 -8.35 9.59
C CYS A 571 29.17 -9.01 10.79
N LEU A 572 29.62 -10.22 11.17
CA LEU A 572 29.11 -10.93 12.35
C LEU A 572 29.56 -10.24 13.65
N TRP A 573 30.84 -9.89 13.76
CA TRP A 573 31.40 -9.29 14.97
C TRP A 573 30.81 -7.91 15.30
N GLN A 574 30.57 -7.07 14.28
CA GLN A 574 29.87 -5.79 14.41
C GLN A 574 28.50 -5.98 15.04
N ASN A 575 27.82 -7.06 14.64
CA ASN A 575 26.53 -7.48 15.18
C ASN A 575 26.67 -8.41 16.39
N THR A 576 27.82 -8.42 17.06
CA THR A 576 28.11 -9.19 18.30
C THR A 576 27.82 -10.69 18.20
N ILE A 577 27.88 -11.27 17.00
CA ILE A 577 27.84 -12.71 16.74
C ILE A 577 29.29 -13.23 16.61
N MET A 578 29.62 -14.31 17.32
CA MET A 578 30.97 -14.90 17.35
C MET A 578 30.91 -16.41 17.10
N TYR A 579 31.64 -16.92 16.11
CA TYR A 579 31.59 -18.32 15.65
C TYR A 579 32.91 -19.06 15.53
#